data_AF-A0A7S9S9L1-F1
#
_entry.id   AF-A0A7S9S9L1-F1
#
_cell.length_a   1.000
_cell.length_b   1.000
_cell.length_c   1.000
_cell.angle_alpha   90.00
_cell.angle_beta   90.00
_cell.angle_gamma   90.00
#
_symmetry.space_group_name_H-M   'P 1'
#
loop_
_entity.id
_entity.type
_entity.pdbx_description
1 polymer ?
#
loop_
_entity_poly.entity_id
_entity_poly.type
_entity_poly.pdbx_seq_one_letter_code
_entity_poly.pdbx_strand_id
1 'polypeptide(L)'
;MNEHLSSLYAYTLPFHVTFFYALLALAALYLALTQFGVRSKNYVLRIRYFLPIYHMLLSFLVLTGLILWAYYSYEPKFNAIKMLLILIALIALSAVGYKRLKRYAVAGELDKFKKFALVKGICDIILIIVAGI
;
A
#
# COMPACT_ATOMS: atom_id res chain seq x y z
N MET A 1 -5.70 -21.64 -17.80
CA MET A 1 -5.04 -22.04 -16.52
C MET A 1 -3.88 -22.95 -16.86
N ASN A 2 -2.70 -22.72 -16.28
CA ASN A 2 -1.49 -23.51 -16.52
C ASN A 2 -1.28 -24.52 -15.40
N GLU A 3 -1.64 -25.78 -15.65
CA GLU A 3 -1.60 -26.85 -14.64
C GLU A 3 -0.19 -27.15 -14.11
N HIS A 4 0.84 -26.89 -14.91
CA HIS A 4 2.24 -27.03 -14.48
C HIS A 4 2.64 -26.06 -13.35
N LEU A 5 1.86 -24.99 -13.15
CA LEU A 5 2.07 -24.00 -12.08
C LEU A 5 1.13 -24.20 -10.88
N SER A 6 0.35 -25.29 -10.85
CA SER A 6 -0.64 -25.54 -9.78
C SER A 6 -0.03 -25.60 -8.37
N SER A 7 1.11 -26.28 -8.21
CA SER A 7 1.83 -26.35 -6.94
C SER A 7 2.35 -24.97 -6.49
N LEU A 8 2.91 -24.19 -7.43
CA LEU A 8 3.38 -22.84 -7.18
C LEU A 8 2.22 -21.90 -6.81
N TYR A 9 1.07 -22.03 -7.47
CA TYR A 9 -0.14 -21.29 -7.15
C TYR A 9 -0.61 -21.60 -5.72
N ALA A 10 -0.73 -22.88 -5.37
CA ALA A 10 -1.17 -23.32 -4.05
C ALA A 10 -0.23 -22.83 -2.94
N TYR A 11 1.08 -22.80 -3.20
CA TYR A 11 2.06 -22.27 -2.26
C TYR A 11 2.02 -20.73 -2.15
N THR A 12 1.82 -20.02 -3.27
CA THR A 12 1.92 -18.54 -3.33
C THR A 12 0.66 -17.85 -2.82
N LEU A 13 -0.52 -18.44 -3.06
CA LEU A 13 -1.81 -17.81 -2.74
C LEU A 13 -1.93 -17.43 -1.25
N PRO A 14 -1.60 -18.29 -0.28
CA PRO A 14 -1.63 -17.91 1.14
C PRO A 14 -0.72 -16.73 1.48
N PHE A 15 0.47 -16.64 0.88
CA PHE A 15 1.36 -15.50 1.08
C PHE A 15 0.78 -14.22 0.49
N HIS A 16 0.22 -14.28 -0.72
CA HIS A 16 -0.42 -13.12 -1.35
C HIS A 16 -1.56 -12.57 -0.48
N VAL A 17 -2.43 -13.44 0.01
CA VAL A 17 -3.54 -13.08 0.90
C VAL A 17 -3.02 -12.54 2.24
N THR A 18 -1.97 -13.14 2.80
CA THR A 18 -1.35 -12.66 4.04
C THR A 18 -0.75 -11.26 3.86
N PHE A 19 -0.03 -11.02 2.75
CA PHE A 19 0.53 -9.70 2.44
C PHE A 19 -0.57 -8.66 2.17
N PHE A 20 -1.69 -9.06 1.59
CA PHE A 20 -2.85 -8.18 1.42
C PHE A 20 -3.37 -7.67 2.76
N TYR A 21 -3.64 -8.59 3.71
CA TYR A 21 -4.12 -8.20 5.04
C TYR A 21 -3.06 -7.44 5.84
N ALA A 22 -1.78 -7.79 5.69
CA ALA A 22 -0.69 -7.06 6.30
C ALA A 22 -0.59 -5.62 5.76
N LEU A 23 -0.79 -5.42 4.45
CA LEU A 23 -0.81 -4.09 3.83
C LEU A 23 -2.00 -3.26 4.34
N LEU A 24 -3.17 -3.87 4.48
CA LEU A 24 -4.36 -3.22 5.07
C LEU A 24 -4.09 -2.78 6.51
N ALA A 25 -3.49 -3.65 7.33
CA ALA A 25 -3.10 -3.33 8.70
C ALA A 25 -2.06 -2.20 8.74
N LEU A 26 -1.07 -2.22 7.83
CA LEU A 26 -0.11 -1.14 7.69
C LEU A 26 -0.73 0.19 7.23
N ALA A 27 -1.75 0.17 6.38
CA ALA A 27 -2.47 1.39 6.01
C ALA A 27 -3.19 2.01 7.21
N ALA A 28 -3.83 1.17 8.05
CA ALA A 28 -4.42 1.62 9.31
C ALA A 28 -3.36 2.15 10.29
N LEU A 29 -2.21 1.46 10.40
CA LEU A 29 -1.09 1.91 11.24
C LEU A 29 -0.51 3.25 10.72
N TYR A 30 -0.33 3.42 9.41
CA TYR A 30 0.09 4.68 8.81
C TYR A 30 -0.87 5.82 9.18
N LEU A 31 -2.17 5.56 9.12
CA LEU A 31 -3.18 6.52 9.52
C LEU A 31 -2.99 6.92 10.99
N ALA A 32 -2.88 5.96 11.90
CA ALA A 32 -2.59 6.25 13.31
C ALA A 32 -1.29 7.07 13.49
N LEU A 33 -0.20 6.64 12.84
CA LEU A 33 1.10 7.33 12.90
C LEU A 33 1.05 8.76 12.38
N THR A 34 0.14 9.09 11.46
CA THR A 34 -0.02 10.47 10.96
C THR A 34 -0.96 11.32 11.82
N GLN A 35 -1.86 10.72 12.60
CA GLN A 35 -2.84 11.48 13.39
C GLN A 35 -2.33 11.91 14.77
N PHE A 36 -1.38 11.17 15.36
CA PHE A 36 -0.90 11.44 16.73
C PHE A 36 0.44 12.17 16.79
N GLY A 37 0.65 12.96 17.85
CA GLY A 37 1.96 13.54 18.18
C GLY A 37 2.51 14.54 17.16
N VAL A 38 1.66 15.31 16.48
CA VAL A 38 2.06 16.27 15.43
C VAL A 38 3.08 17.32 15.90
N ARG A 39 3.03 17.69 17.18
CA ARG A 39 3.96 18.65 17.82
C ARG A 39 5.28 18.02 18.27
N SER A 40 5.44 16.70 18.14
CA SER A 40 6.67 16.01 18.51
C SER A 40 7.77 16.25 17.48
N LYS A 41 9.01 16.46 17.94
CA LYS A 41 10.21 16.53 17.10
C LYS A 41 10.40 15.28 16.23
N ASN A 42 9.86 14.14 16.66
CA ASN A 42 9.99 12.85 15.97
C ASN A 42 8.84 12.56 14.99
N TYR A 43 7.84 13.43 14.86
CA TYR A 43 6.66 13.19 14.03
C TYR A 43 7.03 12.84 12.57
N VAL A 44 7.88 13.67 11.97
CA VAL A 44 8.31 13.50 10.58
C VAL A 44 9.17 12.24 10.41
N LEU A 45 10.11 11.99 11.33
CA LEU A 45 11.00 10.83 11.27
C LEU A 45 10.23 9.51 11.36
N ARG A 46 9.26 9.42 12.27
CA ARG A 46 8.42 8.23 12.43
C ARG A 46 7.70 7.87 11.14
N ILE A 47 7.10 8.86 10.45
CA ILE A 47 6.41 8.64 9.18
C ILE A 47 7.41 8.24 8.07
N ARG A 48 8.60 8.85 8.06
CA ARG A 48 9.66 8.53 7.09
C ARG A 48 10.18 7.10 7.23
N TYR A 49 10.41 6.64 8.46
CA TYR A 49 10.91 5.29 8.72
C TYR A 49 9.85 4.21 8.51
N PHE A 50 8.58 4.57 8.59
CA PHE A 50 7.49 3.65 8.28
C PHE A 50 7.38 3.35 6.76
N LEU A 51 7.60 4.36 5.92
CA LEU A 51 7.40 4.25 4.46
C LEU A 51 8.16 3.06 3.83
N PRO A 52 9.45 2.78 4.12
CA PRO A 52 10.14 1.62 3.57
C PRO A 52 9.42 0.28 3.81
N ILE A 53 8.88 0.07 5.02
CA ILE A 53 8.17 -1.17 5.37
C ILE A 53 6.89 -1.30 4.54
N TYR A 54 6.14 -0.20 4.38
CA TYR A 54 4.95 -0.17 3.53
C TYR A 54 5.26 -0.53 2.08
N HIS A 55 6.32 0.05 1.49
CA HIS A 55 6.70 -0.25 0.11
C HIS A 55 7.27 -1.65 -0.06
N MET A 56 7.97 -2.18 0.95
CA MET A 56 8.43 -3.57 0.94
C MET A 56 7.25 -4.54 0.84
N LEU A 57 6.21 -4.35 1.66
CA LEU A 57 5.00 -5.18 1.58
C LEU A 57 4.26 -5.02 0.26
N LEU A 58 4.21 -3.79 -0.27
CA LEU A 58 3.66 -3.55 -1.60
C LEU A 58 4.41 -4.35 -2.67
N SER A 59 5.75 -4.34 -2.65
CA SER A 59 6.58 -5.12 -3.58
C SER A 59 6.35 -6.63 -3.47
N PHE A 60 6.18 -7.17 -2.25
CA PHE A 60 5.82 -8.58 -2.09
C PHE A 60 4.43 -8.90 -2.64
N LEU A 61 3.47 -7.98 -2.51
CA LEU A 61 2.15 -8.12 -3.10
C LEU A 61 2.21 -8.15 -4.63
N VAL A 62 3.04 -7.28 -5.23
CA VAL A 62 3.28 -7.28 -6.69
C VAL A 62 3.88 -8.61 -7.12
N LEU A 63 4.97 -9.05 -6.47
CA LEU A 63 5.67 -10.27 -6.84
C LEU A 63 4.74 -11.49 -6.77
N THR A 64 4.06 -11.67 -5.65
CA THR A 64 3.12 -12.78 -5.46
C THR A 64 1.94 -12.69 -6.41
N GLY A 65 1.42 -11.47 -6.68
CA GLY A 65 0.34 -11.26 -7.64
C GLY A 65 0.73 -11.62 -9.08
N LEU A 66 1.96 -11.28 -9.51
CA LEU A 66 2.48 -11.66 -10.82
C LEU A 66 2.64 -13.18 -10.97
N ILE A 67 3.10 -13.87 -9.92
CA ILE A 67 3.19 -15.33 -9.90
C ILE A 67 1.80 -15.97 -10.04
N LEU A 68 0.80 -15.46 -9.29
CA LEU A 68 -0.58 -15.94 -9.41
C LEU A 68 -1.17 -15.63 -10.78
N TRP A 69 -0.84 -14.48 -11.38
CA TRP A 69 -1.32 -14.13 -12.71
C TRP A 69 -0.71 -15.02 -13.80
N ALA A 70 0.54 -15.47 -13.63
CA ALA A 70 1.20 -16.42 -14.51
C ALA A 70 0.49 -17.79 -14.55
N TYR A 71 -0.07 -18.24 -13.43
CA TYR A 71 -0.92 -19.45 -13.39
C TYR A 71 -2.16 -19.31 -14.29
N TYR A 72 -2.68 -18.10 -14.43
CA TYR A 72 -3.76 -17.78 -15.38
C TYR A 72 -3.23 -17.37 -16.76
N SER A 73 -1.99 -17.71 -17.11
CA SER A 73 -1.37 -17.38 -18.41
C SER A 73 -1.38 -15.88 -18.73
N TYR A 74 -1.36 -15.02 -17.70
CA TYR A 74 -1.49 -13.56 -17.83
C TYR A 74 -2.78 -13.10 -18.53
N GLU A 75 -3.84 -13.92 -18.52
CA GLU A 75 -5.13 -13.53 -19.09
C GLU A 75 -5.61 -12.22 -18.45
N PRO A 76 -5.97 -11.19 -19.24
CA PRO A 76 -6.35 -9.88 -18.75
C PRO A 76 -7.79 -9.91 -18.20
N LYS A 77 -7.96 -10.55 -17.05
CA LYS A 77 -9.22 -10.57 -16.32
C LYS A 77 -9.45 -9.24 -15.63
N PHE A 78 -10.71 -8.81 -15.55
CA PHE A 78 -11.11 -7.55 -14.92
C PHE A 78 -10.48 -7.36 -13.53
N ASN A 79 -10.48 -8.41 -12.69
CA ASN A 79 -9.89 -8.33 -11.35
C ASN A 79 -8.37 -8.10 -11.36
N ALA A 80 -7.63 -8.74 -12.27
CA ALA A 80 -6.18 -8.53 -12.39
C ALA A 80 -5.85 -7.10 -12.84
N ILE A 81 -6.58 -6.59 -13.83
CA ILE A 81 -6.41 -5.20 -14.31
C ILE A 81 -6.76 -4.20 -13.20
N LYS A 82 -7.88 -4.41 -12.50
CA LYS A 82 -8.32 -3.59 -11.37
C LYS A 82 -7.26 -3.52 -10.28
N MET A 83 -6.70 -4.66 -9.86
CA MET A 83 -5.62 -4.72 -8.87
C MET A 83 -4.37 -3.95 -9.34
N LEU A 84 -4.00 -4.06 -10.62
CA LEU A 84 -2.85 -3.34 -11.18
C LEU A 84 -3.07 -1.81 -11.17
N LEU A 85 -4.25 -1.34 -11.56
CA LEU A 85 -4.59 0.08 -11.52
C LEU A 85 -4.57 0.63 -10.09
N ILE A 86 -5.11 -0.12 -9.13
CA ILE A 86 -5.11 0.26 -7.72
C ILE A 86 -3.68 0.29 -7.18
N LEU A 87 -2.84 -0.69 -7.52
CA LEU A 87 -1.43 -0.69 -7.16
C LEU A 87 -0.73 0.60 -7.63
N ILE A 88 -0.91 0.98 -8.90
CA ILE A 88 -0.34 2.21 -9.45
C ILE A 88 -0.84 3.44 -8.66
N ALA A 89 -2.13 3.49 -8.35
CA ALA A 89 -2.73 4.56 -7.56
C ALA A 89 -2.12 4.64 -6.14
N LEU A 90 -1.94 3.50 -5.46
CA LEU A 90 -1.33 3.44 -4.13
C LEU A 90 0.13 3.93 -4.13
N ILE A 91 0.91 3.56 -5.16
CA ILE A 91 2.29 4.03 -5.34
C ILE A 91 2.29 5.55 -5.55
N ALA A 92 1.44 6.06 -6.44
CA ALA A 92 1.34 7.49 -6.71
C ALA A 92 0.93 8.29 -5.47
N LEU A 93 -0.09 7.83 -4.74
CA LEU A 93 -0.56 8.43 -3.49
C LEU A 93 0.53 8.43 -2.42
N SER A 94 1.30 7.35 -2.30
CA SER A 94 2.45 7.26 -1.39
C SER A 94 3.52 8.30 -1.73
N ALA A 95 3.90 8.43 -3.00
CA ALA A 95 4.87 9.41 -3.47
C ALA A 95 4.40 10.87 -3.22
N VAL A 96 3.12 11.16 -3.53
CA VAL A 96 2.51 12.47 -3.23
C VAL A 96 2.52 12.74 -1.73
N GLY A 97 2.18 11.74 -0.91
CA GLY A 97 2.19 11.85 0.54
C GLY A 97 3.57 12.19 1.10
N TYR A 98 4.61 11.50 0.62
CA TYR A 98 5.98 11.78 1.01
C TYR A 98 6.45 13.18 0.58
N LYS A 99 6.13 13.59 -0.66
CA LYS A 99 6.44 14.95 -1.16
C LYS A 99 5.77 16.03 -0.31
N ARG A 100 4.49 15.86 0.03
CA ARG A 100 3.74 16.78 0.89
C ARG A 100 4.27 16.80 2.33
N LEU A 101 4.64 15.64 2.90
CA LEU A 101 5.27 15.57 4.22
C LEU A 101 6.53 16.45 4.27
N LYS A 102 7.42 16.34 3.28
CA LYS A 102 8.62 17.19 3.21
C LYS A 102 8.25 18.67 3.13
N ARG A 103 7.33 19.04 2.23
CA ARG A 103 6.93 20.43 2.03
C ARG A 103 6.37 21.06 3.31
N TYR A 104 5.42 20.39 3.96
CA TYR A 104 4.81 20.91 5.19
C TYR A 104 5.76 20.89 6.38
N ALA A 105 6.71 19.93 6.44
CA ALA A 105 7.75 19.94 7.46
C ALA A 105 8.67 21.16 7.34
N VAL A 106 9.09 21.52 6.11
CA VAL A 106 9.92 22.71 5.87
C VAL A 106 9.14 23.99 6.17
N ALA A 107 7.85 24.03 5.84
CA ALA A 107 7.00 25.20 6.09
C ALA A 107 6.51 25.32 7.55
N GLY A 108 6.76 24.34 8.42
CA GLY A 108 6.24 24.33 9.80
C GLY A 108 4.72 24.08 9.91
N GLU A 109 4.08 23.58 8.84
CA GLU A 109 2.62 23.45 8.73
C GLU A 109 2.15 21.99 8.86
N LEU A 110 2.69 21.24 9.82
CA LEU A 110 2.42 19.80 9.98
C LEU A 110 0.94 19.49 10.27
N ASP A 111 0.18 20.44 10.82
CA ASP A 111 -1.28 20.30 10.99
C ASP A 111 -2.03 20.20 9.65
N LYS A 112 -1.56 20.90 8.61
CA LYS A 112 -2.11 20.77 7.25
C LYS A 112 -1.78 19.39 6.67
N PHE A 113 -0.57 18.89 6.92
CA PHE A 113 -0.20 17.53 6.54
C PHE A 113 -1.10 16.49 7.23
N LYS A 114 -1.36 16.62 8.54
CA LYS A 114 -2.22 15.70 9.29
C LYS A 114 -3.61 15.56 8.66
N LYS A 115 -4.25 16.69 8.31
CA LYS A 115 -5.56 16.71 7.64
C LYS A 115 -5.51 16.02 6.27
N PHE A 116 -4.49 16.32 5.48
CA PHE A 116 -4.27 15.64 4.20
C PHE A 116 -4.06 14.13 4.37
N ALA A 117 -3.23 13.73 5.33
CA ALA A 117 -2.88 12.34 5.60
C ALA A 117 -4.08 11.53 6.09
N LEU A 118 -5.03 12.16 6.79
CA LEU A 118 -6.29 11.54 7.17
C LEU A 118 -7.09 11.11 5.95
N VAL A 119 -7.37 12.05 5.04
CA VAL A 119 -8.14 11.79 3.82
C VAL A 119 -7.41 10.76 2.95
N LYS A 120 -6.10 10.96 2.73
CA LYS A 120 -5.27 10.06 1.93
C LYS A 120 -5.25 8.64 2.52
N GLY A 121 -5.08 8.49 3.84
CA GLY A 121 -5.04 7.19 4.49
C GLY A 121 -6.38 6.45 4.43
N ILE A 122 -7.50 7.17 4.55
CA ILE A 122 -8.83 6.58 4.32
C ILE A 122 -8.97 6.12 2.87
N CYS A 123 -8.54 6.95 1.90
CA CYS A 123 -8.53 6.56 0.49
C CYS A 123 -7.68 5.31 0.23
N ASP A 124 -6.48 5.19 0.82
CA ASP A 124 -5.65 3.99 0.67
C ASP A 124 -6.38 2.74 1.17
N ILE A 125 -7.00 2.81 2.35
CA ILE A 125 -7.72 1.69 2.95
C ILE A 125 -8.86 1.23 2.03
N ILE A 126 -9.66 2.18 1.53
CA ILE A 126 -10.75 1.89 0.59
C ILE A 126 -10.19 1.25 -0.68
N LEU A 127 -9.12 1.80 -1.26
CA LEU A 127 -8.49 1.25 -2.45
C LEU A 127 -7.99 -0.19 -2.23
N ILE A 128 -7.33 -0.45 -1.10
CA ILE A 128 -6.87 -1.80 -0.75
C ILE A 128 -8.07 -2.75 -0.64
N ILE A 129 -9.15 -2.37 0.05
CA ILE A 129 -10.35 -3.20 0.16
C ILE A 129 -10.95 -3.49 -1.23
N VAL A 130 -11.08 -2.47 -2.08
CA VAL A 130 -11.62 -2.60 -3.45
C VAL A 130 -10.72 -3.46 -4.35
N ALA A 131 -9.41 -3.52 -4.09
CA ALA A 131 -8.51 -4.43 -4.80
C ALA A 131 -8.70 -5.89 -4.40
N GLY A 132 -9.13 -6.17 -3.16
CA GLY A 132 -9.33 -7.53 -2.65
C GLY A 132 -10.71 -8.14 -2.93
N ILE A 133 -11.70 -7.32 -3.30
CA ILE A 133 -13.05 -7.72 -3.76
C ILE A 133 -13.01 -7.86 -5.27
#